data_AF-A0AAE1GC94-F1
#
_entry.id   AF-A0AAE1GC94-F1
#
_cell.length_a   1.000
_cell.length_b   1.000
_cell.length_c   1.000
_cell.angle_alpha   90.00
_cell.angle_beta   90.00
_cell.angle_gamma   90.00
#
_symmetry.space_group_name_H-M   'P 1'
#
loop_
_entity.id
_entity.type
_entity.pdbx_description
1 polymer ?
#
loop_
_entity_poly.entity_id
_entity_poly.type
_entity_poly.pdbx_seq_one_letter_code
_entity_poly.pdbx_strand_id
1 'polypeptide(L)'
;MDEIITHTRETSWNERSLRDDSEAAARNLAELMGVCSLKLCVYFVPSEKNKADVLTSVKKGWLGVPQEEEDEAKLCCVGVPSVRELHQMYHMGVDRTLFVARKVDPAITREKVRQVVRQCDRCQSIDPCPERARVRKDQSG
;
A
#
# COMPACT_ATOMS: atom_id res chain seq x y z
N MET A 1 -40.70 -30.43 -17.88
CA MET A 1 -40.03 -31.69 -17.50
C MET A 1 -38.56 -31.34 -17.39
N ASP A 2 -38.16 -31.02 -16.17
CA ASP A 2 -36.83 -30.54 -15.81
C ASP A 2 -35.89 -31.74 -15.64
N GLU A 3 -34.77 -31.75 -16.36
CA GLU A 3 -33.62 -32.56 -16.00
C GLU A 3 -32.55 -31.64 -15.42
N ILE A 4 -32.59 -31.50 -14.10
CA ILE A 4 -31.52 -30.90 -13.31
C ILE A 4 -30.39 -31.93 -13.27
N ILE A 5 -29.41 -31.80 -14.17
CA ILE A 5 -28.19 -32.59 -14.12
C ILE A 5 -27.33 -32.05 -12.97
N THR A 6 -27.48 -32.62 -11.77
CA THR A 6 -26.55 -32.40 -10.67
C THR A 6 -25.28 -33.22 -10.91
N HIS A 7 -24.34 -32.64 -11.66
CA HIS A 7 -23.02 -33.24 -11.84
C HIS A 7 -22.12 -32.85 -10.66
N THR A 8 -22.22 -33.56 -9.54
CA THR A 8 -21.19 -33.52 -8.49
C THR A 8 -20.00 -34.35 -8.97
N ARG A 9 -18.85 -33.71 -9.20
CA ARG A 9 -17.59 -34.42 -9.39
C ARG A 9 -16.50 -33.81 -8.53
N GLU A 10 -15.82 -34.72 -7.83
CA GLU A 10 -14.80 -34.53 -6.81
C GLU A 10 -13.67 -33.59 -7.24
N THR A 11 -13.29 -32.69 -6.33
CA THR A 11 -11.94 -32.12 -6.34
C THR A 11 -11.40 -32.15 -4.92
N SER A 12 -10.41 -33.02 -4.72
CA SER A 12 -9.50 -33.03 -3.58
C SER A 12 -8.80 -31.67 -3.46
N TRP A 13 -9.36 -30.82 -2.61
CA TRP A 13 -8.76 -29.63 -2.00
C TRP A 13 -9.25 -29.63 -0.57
N ASN A 14 -8.43 -29.24 0.41
CA ASN A 14 -8.71 -29.42 1.84
C ASN A 14 -10.07 -28.79 2.22
N GLU A 15 -11.14 -29.60 2.20
CA GLU A 15 -12.51 -29.13 2.04
C GLU A 15 -13.01 -28.35 3.26
N ARG A 16 -12.32 -28.45 4.39
CA ARG A 16 -12.75 -27.85 5.66
C ARG A 16 -12.54 -26.34 5.70
N SER A 17 -11.38 -25.86 5.24
CA SER A 17 -11.07 -24.42 5.23
C SER A 17 -11.94 -23.65 4.25
N LEU A 18 -12.21 -24.22 3.07
CA LEU A 18 -13.08 -23.62 2.06
C LEU A 18 -14.54 -23.57 2.50
N ARG A 19 -15.02 -24.56 3.24
CA ARG A 19 -16.38 -24.55 3.83
C ARG A 19 -16.52 -23.39 4.82
N ASP A 20 -15.57 -23.24 5.75
CA ASP A 20 -15.59 -22.18 6.75
C ASP A 20 -15.50 -20.76 6.13
N ASP A 21 -14.62 -20.57 5.13
CA ASP A 21 -14.50 -19.29 4.41
C ASP A 21 -15.76 -19.00 3.55
N SER A 22 -16.37 -20.04 2.98
CA SER A 22 -17.60 -19.91 2.19
C SER A 22 -18.83 -19.56 3.04
N GLU A 23 -18.91 -20.06 4.27
CA GLU A 23 -19.99 -19.76 5.21
C GLU A 23 -19.91 -18.31 5.73
N ALA A 24 -18.70 -17.81 6.01
CA ALA A 24 -18.51 -16.41 6.35
C ALA A 24 -18.87 -15.47 5.19
N ALA A 25 -18.44 -15.80 3.97
CA ALA A 25 -18.79 -15.03 2.78
C ALA A 25 -20.31 -15.03 2.51
N ALA A 26 -20.97 -16.18 2.67
CA ALA A 26 -22.42 -16.29 2.49
C ALA A 26 -23.20 -15.43 3.49
N ARG A 27 -22.77 -15.39 4.76
CA ARG A 27 -23.38 -14.52 5.78
C ARG A 27 -23.28 -13.04 5.41
N ASN A 28 -22.10 -12.58 5.00
CA ASN A 28 -21.88 -11.18 4.60
C ASN A 28 -22.74 -10.80 3.39
N LEU A 29 -22.85 -11.68 2.39
CA LEU A 29 -23.68 -11.44 1.21
C LEU A 29 -25.17 -11.39 1.57
N ALA A 30 -25.64 -12.27 2.46
CA ALA A 30 -27.03 -12.27 2.90
C ALA A 30 -27.41 -10.98 3.65
N GLU A 31 -26.53 -10.46 4.51
CA GLU A 31 -26.74 -9.19 5.21
C GLU A 31 -26.86 -8.02 4.22
N LEU A 32 -25.95 -7.94 3.24
CA LEU A 32 -25.97 -6.91 2.20
C LEU A 32 -27.24 -6.99 1.34
N MET A 33 -27.66 -8.20 0.96
CA MET A 33 -28.90 -8.40 0.20
C MET A 33 -30.13 -7.89 0.97
N GLY A 34 -30.17 -8.10 2.28
CA GLY A 34 -31.23 -7.60 3.15
C GLY A 34 -31.25 -6.08 3.26
N VAL A 35 -30.11 -5.45 3.56
CA VAL A 35 -30.00 -3.99 3.70
C VAL A 35 -30.29 -3.27 2.39
N CYS A 36 -29.79 -3.79 1.27
CA CYS A 36 -29.90 -3.13 -0.03
C CYS A 36 -31.14 -3.56 -0.84
N SER A 37 -31.95 -4.49 -0.32
CA SER A 37 -33.10 -5.09 -1.04
C SER A 37 -32.71 -5.62 -2.43
N LEU A 38 -31.56 -6.30 -2.51
CA LEU A 38 -31.01 -6.84 -3.75
C LEU A 38 -31.23 -8.35 -3.84
N LYS A 39 -31.50 -8.84 -5.05
CA LYS A 39 -31.48 -10.26 -5.37
C LYS A 39 -30.17 -10.58 -6.09
N LEU A 40 -29.29 -11.34 -5.42
CA LEU A 40 -27.97 -11.71 -5.94
C LEU A 40 -27.94 -13.18 -6.38
N CYS A 41 -27.21 -13.48 -7.46
CA CYS A 41 -26.84 -14.83 -7.84
C CYS A 41 -25.32 -14.86 -8.05
N VAL A 42 -24.63 -15.79 -7.39
CA VAL A 42 -23.17 -15.92 -7.45
C VAL A 42 -22.82 -17.26 -8.07
N TYR A 43 -21.91 -17.24 -9.03
CA TYR A 43 -21.38 -18.43 -9.68
C TYR A 43 -19.87 -18.39 -9.61
N PHE A 44 -19.25 -19.53 -9.29
CA PHE A 44 -17.80 -19.66 -9.37
C PHE A 44 -17.40 -19.86 -10.83
N VAL A 45 -16.58 -18.96 -11.34
CA VAL A 45 -16.02 -19.03 -12.70
C VAL A 45 -14.51 -19.16 -12.59
N PRO A 46 -13.89 -20.19 -13.20
CA PRO A 46 -12.43 -20.30 -13.24
C PRO A 46 -11.79 -19.04 -13.85
N SER A 47 -10.68 -18.57 -13.27
CA SER A 47 -10.06 -17.30 -13.64
C SER A 47 -9.66 -17.21 -15.12
N GLU A 48 -9.31 -18.32 -15.77
CA GLU A 48 -8.98 -18.35 -17.20
C GLU A 48 -10.19 -18.02 -18.09
N LYS A 49 -11.41 -18.23 -17.56
CA LYS A 49 -12.67 -17.94 -18.23
C LYS A 49 -13.31 -16.65 -17.74
N ASN A 50 -12.82 -16.09 -16.63
CA ASN A 50 -13.29 -14.81 -16.10
C ASN A 50 -12.69 -13.67 -16.91
N LYS A 51 -13.54 -12.97 -17.69
CA LYS A 51 -13.10 -11.82 -18.50
C LYS A 51 -12.46 -10.73 -17.65
N ALA A 52 -12.94 -10.51 -16.42
CA ALA A 52 -12.33 -9.53 -15.53
C ALA A 52 -10.89 -9.95 -15.22
N ASP A 53 -10.66 -11.17 -14.75
CA ASP A 53 -9.33 -11.67 -14.41
C ASP A 53 -8.40 -11.68 -15.63
N VAL A 54 -8.89 -12.04 -16.82
CA VAL A 54 -8.07 -11.97 -18.05
C VAL A 54 -7.64 -10.54 -18.36
N LEU A 55 -8.52 -9.56 -18.14
CA LEU A 55 -8.25 -8.14 -18.41
C LEU A 55 -7.44 -7.47 -17.29
N THR A 56 -7.49 -7.97 -16.06
CA THR A 56 -6.89 -7.33 -14.88
C THR A 56 -5.77 -8.15 -14.23
N SER A 57 -5.49 -9.36 -14.72
CA SER A 57 -4.40 -10.17 -14.18
C SER A 57 -3.05 -9.51 -14.47
N VAL A 58 -2.26 -9.35 -13.41
CA VAL A 58 -0.87 -8.90 -13.52
C VAL A 58 0.01 -10.10 -13.88
N LYS A 59 1.00 -9.88 -14.75
CA LYS A 59 1.98 -10.92 -15.09
C LYS A 59 2.66 -11.39 -13.80
N LYS A 60 2.79 -12.71 -13.61
CA LYS A 60 3.42 -13.26 -12.39
C LYS A 60 4.83 -12.73 -12.14
N GLY A 61 5.58 -12.38 -13.20
CA GLY A 61 6.89 -11.74 -13.08
C GLY A 61 6.87 -10.34 -12.45
N TRP A 62 5.72 -9.67 -12.41
CA TRP A 62 5.54 -8.38 -11.71
C TRP A 62 5.26 -8.55 -10.22
N LEU A 63 4.84 -9.76 -9.81
CA LEU A 63 4.60 -10.10 -8.41
C LEU A 63 5.89 -10.55 -7.69
N GLY A 64 7.02 -10.59 -8.39
CA GLY A 64 8.31 -10.79 -7.77
C GLY A 64 8.65 -9.60 -6.87
N VAL A 65 9.17 -9.87 -5.68
CA VAL A 65 9.88 -8.86 -4.90
C VAL A 65 11.03 -8.38 -5.78
N PRO A 66 11.22 -7.06 -6.00
CA PRO A 66 12.42 -6.58 -6.66
C PRO A 66 13.60 -7.20 -5.92
N GLN A 67 14.37 -8.04 -6.60
CA GLN A 67 15.66 -8.44 -6.08
C GLN A 67 16.39 -7.11 -5.90
N GLU A 68 16.85 -6.82 -4.68
CA GLU A 68 17.66 -5.65 -4.42
C GLU A 68 18.96 -5.83 -5.21
N GLU A 69 18.91 -5.48 -6.50
CA GLU A 69 20.10 -5.23 -7.28
C GLU A 69 20.73 -4.04 -6.55
N GLU A 70 21.75 -4.34 -5.75
CA GLU A 70 22.71 -3.38 -5.26
C GLU A 70 23.44 -2.79 -6.47
N ASP A 71 22.71 -2.01 -7.28
CA ASP A 71 23.31 -1.01 -8.12
C ASP A 71 23.93 -0.01 -7.15
N GLU A 72 25.17 -0.28 -6.77
CA GLU A 72 26.09 0.69 -6.20
C GLU A 72 26.13 1.85 -7.20
N ALA A 73 25.22 2.80 -7.02
CA ALA A 73 25.25 4.06 -7.71
C ALA A 73 26.62 4.66 -7.43
N LYS A 74 27.53 4.58 -8.41
CA LYS A 74 28.76 5.36 -8.45
C LYS A 74 28.34 6.82 -8.46
N LEU A 75 28.18 7.41 -7.27
CA LEU A 75 28.07 8.84 -7.12
C LEU A 75 29.40 9.43 -7.60
N CYS A 76 29.34 10.14 -8.73
CA CYS A 76 30.41 11.03 -9.14
C CYS A 76 30.72 12.01 -7.99
N CYS A 77 31.99 12.40 -7.86
CA CYS A 77 32.64 13.08 -6.74
C CYS A 77 32.15 14.51 -6.43
N VAL A 78 30.85 14.79 -6.56
CA VAL A 78 30.22 15.97 -5.95
C VAL A 78 30.04 15.63 -4.47
N GLY A 79 30.51 16.49 -3.57
CA GLY A 79 30.58 16.21 -2.14
C GLY A 79 29.31 15.55 -1.58
N VAL A 80 29.48 14.67 -0.60
CA VAL A 80 28.40 13.92 0.05
C VAL A 80 27.29 14.89 0.47
N PRO A 81 26.10 14.82 -0.15
CA PRO A 81 25.01 15.73 0.18
C PRO A 81 24.55 15.47 1.62
N SER A 82 24.39 16.54 2.38
CA SER A 82 23.83 16.49 3.71
C SER A 82 22.38 16.00 3.70
N VAL A 83 21.90 15.48 4.83
CA VAL A 83 20.49 15.08 5.00
C VAL A 83 19.52 16.21 4.63
N ARG A 84 19.91 17.47 4.87
CA ARG A 84 19.12 18.65 4.53
C ARG A 84 18.99 18.82 3.02
N GLU A 85 20.10 18.71 2.28
CA GLU A 85 20.10 18.81 0.81
C GLU A 85 19.31 17.67 0.18
N LEU A 86 19.49 16.43 0.67
CA LEU A 86 18.72 15.27 0.24
C LEU A 86 17.21 15.46 0.42
N HIS A 87 16.80 15.99 1.57
CA HIS A 87 15.40 16.32 1.82
C HIS A 87 14.90 17.43 0.90
N GLN A 88 15.67 18.51 0.71
CA GLN A 88 15.25 19.69 -0.04
C GLN A 88 15.08 19.46 -1.54
N MET A 89 15.72 18.44 -2.13
CA MET A 89 15.53 18.11 -3.55
C MET A 89 14.07 17.83 -3.90
N TYR A 90 13.35 17.08 -3.05
CA TYR A 90 11.97 16.63 -3.35
C TYR A 90 11.02 16.72 -2.15
N HIS A 91 11.43 17.34 -1.03
CA HIS A 91 10.67 17.44 0.21
C HIS A 91 10.08 16.11 0.69
N MET A 92 10.89 15.05 0.60
CA MET A 92 10.50 13.70 0.97
C MET A 92 10.19 13.59 2.47
N GLY A 93 9.26 12.70 2.80
CA GLY A 93 8.97 12.33 4.19
C GLY A 93 10.16 11.65 4.88
N VAL A 94 10.03 11.39 6.18
CA VAL A 94 11.11 10.85 7.03
C VAL A 94 11.65 9.53 6.50
N ASP A 95 10.78 8.59 6.12
CA ASP A 95 11.19 7.25 5.67
C ASP A 95 12.01 7.29 4.38
N ARG A 96 11.52 8.00 3.36
CA ARG A 96 12.21 8.12 2.07
C ARG A 96 13.52 8.89 2.20
N THR A 97 13.55 9.96 2.98
CA THR A 97 14.78 10.71 3.23
C THR A 97 15.81 9.85 3.98
N LEU A 98 15.38 9.05 4.97
CA LEU A 98 16.27 8.13 5.70
C LEU A 98 16.83 7.04 4.79
N PHE A 99 16.02 6.48 3.90
CA PHE A 99 16.45 5.47 2.94
C PHE A 99 17.58 6.00 2.04
N VAL A 100 17.37 7.16 1.41
CA VAL A 100 18.38 7.77 0.54
C VAL A 100 19.62 8.20 1.33
N ALA A 101 19.44 8.79 2.51
CA ALA A 101 20.56 9.21 3.35
C ALA A 101 21.44 8.03 3.78
N ARG A 102 20.84 6.86 4.11
CA ARG A 102 21.58 5.65 4.50
C ARG A 102 22.34 4.98 3.37
N LYS A 103 21.98 5.25 2.12
CA LYS A 103 22.78 4.82 0.95
C LYS A 103 24.10 5.60 0.84
N VAL A 104 24.19 6.78 1.47
CA VAL A 104 25.40 7.62 1.47
C VAL A 104 26.16 7.53 2.81
N ASP A 105 25.43 7.58 3.93
CA ASP A 105 25.98 7.41 5.28
C ASP A 105 25.06 6.49 6.11
N PRO A 106 25.47 5.22 6.33
CA PRO A 106 24.71 4.25 7.12
C PRO A 106 24.46 4.68 8.58
N ALA A 107 25.27 5.59 9.13
CA ALA A 107 25.15 6.05 10.51
C ALA A 107 23.99 7.05 10.72
N ILE A 108 23.37 7.55 9.65
CA ILE A 108 22.23 8.47 9.75
C ILE A 108 21.06 7.83 10.52
N THR A 109 20.65 8.52 11.57
CA THR A 109 19.53 8.11 12.43
C THR A 109 18.20 8.68 11.95
N ARG A 110 17.11 7.95 12.24
CA ARG A 110 15.74 8.43 11.97
C ARG A 110 15.45 9.76 12.66
N GLU A 111 15.97 9.97 13.87
CA GLU A 111 15.75 11.20 14.63
C GLU A 111 16.39 12.42 13.95
N LYS A 112 17.60 12.25 13.39
CA LYS A 112 18.25 13.32 12.62
C LYS A 112 17.41 13.75 11.42
N VAL A 113 16.86 12.78 10.69
CA VAL A 113 15.97 13.03 9.54
C VAL A 113 14.67 13.69 9.98
N ARG A 114 14.05 13.21 11.06
CA ARG A 114 12.83 13.79 11.64
C ARG A 114 13.04 15.26 12.00
N GLN A 115 14.18 15.60 12.59
CA GLN A 115 14.53 17.00 12.91
C GLN A 115 14.61 17.87 11.65
N VAL A 116 15.24 17.38 10.58
CA VAL A 116 15.35 18.10 9.29
C VAL A 116 13.96 18.37 8.70
N VAL A 117 13.09 17.37 8.66
CA VAL A 117 11.71 17.51 8.12
C VAL A 117 10.88 18.47 8.98
N ARG A 118 10.98 18.39 10.32
CA ARG A 118 10.29 19.31 11.25
C ARG A 118 10.74 20.77 11.12
N GLN A 119 11.99 20.99 10.68
CA GLN A 119 12.56 22.33 10.46
C GLN A 119 12.36 22.84 9.02
N CYS A 120 11.71 22.07 8.14
CA CYS A 120 11.47 22.50 6.77
C CYS A 120 10.19 23.36 6.69
N ASP A 121 10.34 24.66 6.45
CA ASP A 121 9.21 25.60 6.35
C ASP A 121 8.19 25.18 5.28
N ARG A 122 8.65 24.68 4.13
CA ARG A 122 7.76 24.19 3.07
C ARG A 122 6.90 23.01 3.55
N CYS A 123 7.50 22.00 4.18
CA CYS A 123 6.76 20.87 4.72
C CYS A 123 5.79 21.29 5.84
N GLN A 124 6.22 22.21 6.73
CA GLN A 124 5.38 22.75 7.80
C GLN A 124 4.22 23.62 7.29
N SER A 125 4.36 24.24 6.12
CA SER A 125 3.28 25.02 5.49
C SER A 125 2.15 24.16 4.92
N ILE A 126 2.47 22.92 4.51
CA ILE A 126 1.51 21.96 3.95
C ILE A 126 0.76 21.25 5.08
N ASP A 127 1.47 20.88 6.14
CA ASP A 127 0.92 20.23 7.32
C ASP A 127 1.37 20.98 8.59
N PRO A 128 0.68 22.07 8.96
CA PRO A 128 0.99 22.79 10.19
C PRO A 128 0.58 21.92 11.37
N CYS A 129 1.58 21.27 11.98
CA CYS A 129 1.44 20.64 13.29
C CYS A 129 0.72 21.63 14.23
N PRO A 130 -0.35 21.20 14.94
CA PRO A 130 -1.24 22.09 15.69
C PRO A 130 -0.55 22.92 16.79
N GLU A 131 0.67 22.57 17.19
CA GLU A 131 1.46 23.30 18.18
C GLU A 131 1.96 24.66 17.66
N ARG A 132 2.20 24.82 16.34
CA ARG A 132 2.66 26.10 15.75
C ARG A 132 1.54 27.05 15.36
N ALA A 133 0.32 26.54 15.17
CA ALA A 133 -0.84 27.36 14.84
C ALA A 133 -1.32 28.25 16.00
N ARG A 134 -0.87 27.98 17.24
CA ARG A 134 -1.26 28.76 18.43
C ARG A 134 -0.42 30.01 18.69
N VAL A 135 0.81 30.09 18.18
CA VAL A 135 1.80 31.13 18.54
C VAL A 135 1.72 32.40 17.66
N ARG A 136 0.81 32.43 16.67
CA ARG A 136 0.63 33.60 15.78
C ARG A 136 -0.60 34.44 16.09
N LYS A 137 -1.43 34.07 17.07
CA LYS A 137 -2.68 34.80 17.39
C LYS A 137 -2.54 35.81 18.52
N ASP A 138 -1.37 35.90 19.14
CA ASP A 138 -1.10 36.61 20.39
C ASP A 138 -0.18 37.84 20.23
N GLN A 139 0.20 38.21 19.00
CA GLN A 139 0.96 39.44 18.71
C GLN A 139 0.18 40.43 17.83
N SER A 140 -1.15 40.39 17.92
CA SER A 140 -2.06 41.33 17.26
C SER A 140 -3.00 41.94 18.29
N GLY A 141 -2.46 42.84 19.12
CA GLY A 141 -3.18 43.60 20.14
C GLY A 141 -2.27 44.63 20.76
#